data_AF-A0A8T4W4X8-F1
#
_entry.id   AF-A0A8T4W4X8-F1
#
_cell.length_a   1.000
_cell.length_b   1.000
_cell.length_c   1.000
_cell.angle_alpha   90.00
_cell.angle_beta   90.00
_cell.angle_gamma   90.00
#
_symmetry.space_group_name_H-M   'P 1'
#
loop_
_entity.id
_entity.type
_entity.pdbx_description
1 polymer ?
#
loop_
_entity_poly.entity_id
_entity_poly.type
_entity_poly.pdbx_seq_one_letter_code
_entity_poly.pdbx_strand_id
1 'polypeptide(L)'
;MDENMKDKIGGLYFGVFGIVVFLVGILEIGLGVLNKTVHFGPLIFSGYFMLWRGAILFFAGIFYLLSVKKFSDVHQKAKAMVASIMIWIIAGTQIFSIILDSIIGDGSRWFNTWEGFLSSYAPPYIPSIILLPFTLVVAYYVLSNKDTDEKNEMIE
;
A
#
# COMPACT_ATOMS: atom_id res chain seq x y z
N MET A 1 -15.36 19.81 -14.28
CA MET A 1 -15.27 18.38 -14.63
C MET A 1 -16.53 17.72 -14.10
N ASP A 2 -17.33 17.15 -14.99
CA ASP A 2 -18.62 16.55 -14.66
C ASP A 2 -18.46 15.44 -13.60
N GLU A 3 -19.32 15.44 -12.59
CA GLU A 3 -19.24 14.58 -11.39
C GLU A 3 -19.22 13.09 -11.78
N ASN A 4 -20.01 12.75 -12.81
CA ASN A 4 -20.08 11.42 -13.41
C ASN A 4 -18.74 10.96 -14.04
N MET A 5 -17.93 11.90 -14.51
CA MET A 5 -16.65 11.60 -15.15
C MET A 5 -15.55 11.35 -14.11
N LYS A 6 -15.61 12.04 -12.96
CA LYS A 6 -14.71 11.81 -11.82
C LYS A 6 -14.90 10.41 -11.24
N ASP A 7 -16.15 9.99 -11.03
CA ASP A 7 -16.47 8.67 -10.47
C ASP A 7 -16.02 7.51 -11.36
N LYS A 8 -16.13 7.64 -12.68
CA LYS A 8 -15.62 6.65 -13.63
C LYS A 8 -14.09 6.55 -13.60
N ILE A 9 -13.39 7.68 -13.51
CA ILE A 9 -11.93 7.72 -13.45
C ILE A 9 -11.43 7.14 -12.13
N GLY A 10 -12.09 7.48 -11.01
CA GLY A 10 -11.84 6.86 -9.71
C GLY A 10 -11.98 5.36 -9.82
N GLY A 11 -13.17 4.86 -10.21
CA GLY A 11 -13.43 3.43 -10.34
C GLY A 11 -12.42 2.68 -11.22
N LEU A 12 -11.98 3.29 -12.32
CA LEU A 12 -10.93 2.72 -13.18
C LEU A 12 -9.58 2.64 -12.46
N TYR A 13 -9.15 3.71 -11.78
CA TYR A 13 -7.91 3.72 -11.00
C TYR A 13 -7.91 2.63 -9.93
N PHE A 14 -8.98 2.55 -9.15
CA PHE A 14 -9.14 1.54 -8.10
C PHE A 14 -9.19 0.12 -8.63
N GLY A 15 -9.81 -0.08 -9.79
CA GLY A 15 -9.82 -1.38 -10.46
C GLY A 15 -8.43 -1.81 -10.90
N VAL A 16 -7.73 -0.96 -11.65
CA VAL A 16 -6.36 -1.25 -12.12
C VAL A 16 -5.42 -1.46 -10.94
N PHE A 17 -5.45 -0.58 -9.95
CA PHE A 17 -4.63 -0.71 -8.75
C PHE A 17 -4.96 -1.98 -7.96
N GLY A 18 -6.25 -2.30 -7.80
CA GLY A 18 -6.69 -3.53 -7.15
C GLY A 18 -6.19 -4.79 -7.85
N ILE A 19 -6.20 -4.84 -9.19
CA ILE A 19 -5.63 -5.95 -9.97
C ILE A 19 -4.14 -6.08 -9.70
N VAL A 20 -3.39 -4.98 -9.73
CA VAL A 20 -1.94 -4.99 -9.48
C VAL A 20 -1.64 -5.52 -8.09
N VAL A 21 -2.30 -4.97 -7.05
CA VAL A 21 -2.13 -5.40 -5.66
C VAL A 21 -2.49 -6.87 -5.48
N PHE A 22 -3.58 -7.32 -6.11
CA PHE A 22 -4.03 -8.70 -6.07
C PHE A 22 -3.01 -9.67 -6.69
N LEU A 23 -2.49 -9.35 -7.88
CA LEU A 23 -1.46 -10.15 -8.55
C LEU A 23 -0.17 -10.22 -7.73
N VAL A 24 0.25 -9.10 -7.14
CA VAL A 24 1.41 -9.08 -6.23
C VAL A 24 1.16 -10.00 -5.02
N GLY A 25 -0.03 -9.95 -4.41
CA GLY A 25 -0.39 -10.85 -3.32
C GLY A 25 -0.33 -12.33 -3.71
N ILE A 26 -0.85 -12.70 -4.90
CA ILE A 26 -0.73 -14.07 -5.43
C ILE A 26 0.73 -14.48 -5.61
N LEU A 27 1.55 -13.60 -6.20
CA LEU A 27 2.97 -13.88 -6.42
C LEU A 27 3.71 -14.08 -5.09
N GLU A 28 3.45 -13.26 -4.08
CA GLU A 28 4.06 -13.42 -2.74
C GLU A 28 3.67 -14.74 -2.09
N ILE A 29 2.39 -15.12 -2.15
CA ILE A 29 1.92 -16.41 -1.61
C ILE A 29 2.58 -17.56 -2.36
N GLY A 30 2.59 -17.53 -3.69
CA GLY A 30 3.17 -18.59 -4.52
C GLY A 30 4.67 -18.77 -4.27
N LEU A 31 5.42 -17.66 -4.22
CA LEU A 31 6.85 -17.68 -3.91
C LEU A 31 7.13 -18.08 -2.46
N GLY A 32 6.27 -17.69 -1.52
CA GLY A 32 6.34 -18.08 -0.11
C GLY A 32 6.13 -19.58 0.09
N VAL A 33 5.17 -20.20 -0.60
CA VAL A 33 4.95 -21.67 -0.55
C VAL A 33 6.14 -22.42 -1.15
N LEU A 34 6.75 -21.87 -2.20
CA LEU A 34 7.93 -22.44 -2.85
C LEU A 34 9.24 -22.20 -2.08
N ASN A 35 9.21 -21.39 -1.00
CA ASN A 35 10.38 -20.90 -0.28
C ASN A 35 11.46 -20.31 -1.22
N LYS A 36 11.04 -19.66 -2.30
CA LYS A 36 11.94 -19.06 -3.29
C LYS A 36 12.04 -17.56 -3.04
N THR A 37 13.27 -17.08 -2.92
CA THR A 37 13.56 -15.65 -2.93
C THR A 37 13.77 -15.19 -4.37
N VAL A 38 13.06 -14.13 -4.75
CA VAL A 38 13.18 -13.54 -6.09
C VAL A 38 13.54 -12.07 -5.94
N HIS A 39 14.60 -11.68 -6.62
CA HIS A 39 15.01 -10.29 -6.77
C HIS A 39 14.52 -9.79 -8.12
N PHE A 40 13.76 -8.70 -8.11
CA PHE A 40 13.28 -8.06 -9.33
C PHE A 40 13.64 -6.57 -9.29
N GLY A 41 14.88 -6.25 -9.68
CA GLY A 41 15.42 -4.89 -9.55
C GLY A 41 15.47 -4.45 -8.08
N PRO A 42 14.89 -3.29 -7.69
CA PRO A 42 14.87 -2.85 -6.30
C PRO A 42 13.87 -3.64 -5.43
N LEU A 43 13.01 -4.48 -6.02
CA LEU A 43 12.06 -5.32 -5.31
C LEU A 43 12.69 -6.62 -4.84
N ILE A 44 12.42 -6.99 -3.59
CA ILE A 44 12.73 -8.31 -3.06
C ILE A 44 11.47 -9.00 -2.53
N PHE A 45 11.31 -10.24 -2.98
CA PHE A 45 10.33 -11.17 -2.46
C PHE A 45 11.06 -12.11 -1.48
N SER A 46 11.26 -11.63 -0.25
CA SER A 46 11.90 -12.40 0.82
C SER A 46 11.33 -12.04 2.20
N GLY A 47 11.62 -12.89 3.18
CA GLY A 47 11.33 -12.68 4.60
C GLY A 47 10.51 -13.80 5.24
N TYR A 48 10.65 -13.97 6.56
CA TYR A 48 9.91 -14.97 7.33
C TYR A 48 8.39 -14.80 7.28
N PHE A 49 7.91 -13.56 7.14
CA PHE A 49 6.48 -13.23 7.09
C PHE A 49 5.93 -13.08 5.67
N MET A 50 6.64 -13.61 4.66
CA MET A 50 6.27 -13.46 3.26
C MET A 50 4.88 -14.03 2.92
N LEU A 51 4.53 -15.20 3.48
CA LEU A 51 3.18 -15.77 3.31
C LEU A 51 2.09 -14.88 3.92
N TRP A 52 2.34 -14.34 5.12
CA TRP A 52 1.41 -13.45 5.81
C TRP A 52 1.23 -12.13 5.06
N ARG A 53 2.33 -11.55 4.59
CA ARG A 53 2.34 -10.34 3.76
C ARG A 53 1.56 -10.55 2.46
N GLY A 54 1.80 -11.67 1.78
CA GLY A 54 1.08 -12.06 0.57
C GLY A 54 -0.42 -12.23 0.81
N ALA A 55 -0.82 -12.85 1.92
CA ALA A 55 -2.23 -12.97 2.30
C ALA A 55 -2.89 -11.60 2.51
N ILE A 56 -2.24 -10.68 3.21
CA ILE A 56 -2.75 -9.32 3.42
C ILE A 56 -2.89 -8.57 2.08
N LEU A 57 -1.89 -8.66 1.21
CA LEU A 57 -1.94 -8.03 -0.12
C LEU A 57 -3.02 -8.65 -1.01
N PHE A 58 -3.20 -9.97 -0.96
CA PHE A 58 -4.26 -10.67 -1.68
C PHE A 58 -5.65 -10.16 -1.28
N PHE A 59 -5.93 -10.11 0.03
CA PHE A 59 -7.21 -9.59 0.53
C PHE A 59 -7.38 -8.10 0.26
N ALA A 60 -6.31 -7.29 0.38
CA ALA A 60 -6.35 -5.88 0.03
C ALA A 60 -6.72 -5.67 -1.44
N GLY A 61 -6.14 -6.46 -2.35
CA GLY A 61 -6.48 -6.45 -3.78
C GLY A 61 -7.95 -6.80 -4.04
N ILE A 62 -8.49 -7.81 -3.36
CA ILE A 62 -9.92 -8.15 -3.43
C ILE A 62 -10.79 -6.98 -2.95
N PHE A 63 -10.46 -6.36 -1.83
CA PHE A 63 -11.23 -5.22 -1.31
C PHE A 63 -11.23 -4.03 -2.27
N TYR A 64 -10.10 -3.75 -2.94
CA TYR A 64 -10.06 -2.74 -4.01
C TYR A 64 -10.95 -3.11 -5.19
N LEU A 65 -10.91 -4.36 -5.66
CA LEU A 65 -11.75 -4.84 -6.75
C LEU A 65 -13.24 -4.77 -6.42
N LEU A 66 -13.61 -5.09 -5.17
CA LEU A 66 -14.99 -4.98 -4.69
C LEU A 66 -15.47 -3.53 -4.61
N SER A 67 -14.57 -2.58 -4.34
CA SER A 67 -14.86 -1.15 -4.30
C SER A 67 -15.27 -0.57 -5.66
N VAL A 68 -14.96 -1.24 -6.78
CA VAL A 68 -15.26 -0.72 -8.13
C VAL A 68 -16.77 -0.73 -8.43
N LYS A 69 -17.56 -1.58 -7.75
CA LYS A 69 -19.00 -1.68 -7.99
C LYS A 69 -19.77 -0.53 -7.30
N LYS A 70 -20.04 0.55 -8.05
CA LYS A 70 -20.76 1.78 -7.66
C LYS A 70 -19.97 2.70 -6.70
N PHE A 71 -19.14 3.56 -7.28
CA PHE A 71 -18.24 4.48 -6.57
C PHE A 71 -18.93 5.59 -5.76
N SER A 72 -20.20 5.87 -6.03
CA SER A 72 -20.95 6.91 -5.30
C SER A 72 -21.35 6.48 -3.88
N ASP A 73 -21.24 5.19 -3.54
CA ASP A 73 -21.62 4.69 -2.23
C ASP A 73 -20.45 4.79 -1.23
N VAL A 74 -20.71 5.41 -0.08
CA VAL A 74 -19.76 5.55 1.03
C VAL A 74 -19.22 4.18 1.46
N HIS A 75 -20.02 3.11 1.35
CA HIS A 75 -19.58 1.75 1.65
C HIS A 75 -18.45 1.26 0.76
N GLN A 76 -18.40 1.69 -0.50
CA GLN A 76 -17.32 1.30 -1.41
C GLN A 76 -16.05 2.11 -1.12
N LYS A 77 -16.19 3.41 -0.89
CA LYS A 77 -15.09 4.27 -0.43
C LYS A 77 -14.44 3.71 0.86
N ALA A 78 -15.25 3.23 1.80
CA ALA A 78 -14.78 2.58 3.02
C ALA A 78 -13.96 1.31 2.74
N LYS A 79 -14.36 0.45 1.80
CA LYS A 79 -13.59 -0.76 1.44
C LYS A 79 -12.23 -0.41 0.84
N ALA A 80 -12.16 0.61 -0.01
CA ALA A 80 -10.89 1.10 -0.55
C ALA A 80 -9.97 1.65 0.55
N MET A 81 -10.53 2.35 1.54
CA MET A 81 -9.78 2.85 2.69
C MET A 81 -9.24 1.70 3.56
N VAL A 82 -10.07 0.70 3.85
CA VAL A 82 -9.63 -0.50 4.59
C VAL A 82 -8.50 -1.21 3.85
N ALA A 83 -8.62 -1.39 2.53
CA ALA A 83 -7.55 -1.97 1.71
C ALA A 83 -6.25 -1.13 1.75
N SER A 84 -6.37 0.20 1.79
CA SER A 84 -5.22 1.11 1.97
C SER A 84 -4.56 0.91 3.32
N ILE A 85 -5.35 0.87 4.40
CA ILE A 85 -4.84 0.66 5.77
C ILE A 85 -4.10 -0.67 5.88
N MET A 86 -4.61 -1.74 5.25
CA MET A 86 -3.93 -3.04 5.21
C MET A 86 -2.52 -2.94 4.59
N ILE A 87 -2.38 -2.21 3.48
CA ILE A 87 -1.07 -1.97 2.85
C ILE A 87 -0.18 -1.10 3.75
N TRP A 88 -0.75 -0.08 4.39
CA TRP A 88 -0.03 0.82 5.30
C TRP A 88 0.51 0.11 6.53
N ILE A 89 -0.20 -0.86 7.10
CA ILE A 89 0.30 -1.64 8.24
C ILE A 89 1.58 -2.37 7.84
N ILE A 90 1.60 -3.02 6.68
CA ILE A 90 2.77 -3.78 6.22
C ILE A 90 3.93 -2.87 5.81
N ALA A 91 3.64 -1.82 5.04
CA ALA A 91 4.68 -0.89 4.61
C ALA A 91 5.21 -0.07 5.80
N GLY A 92 4.34 0.28 6.75
CA GLY A 92 4.68 1.02 7.96
C GLY A 92 5.59 0.22 8.89
N THR A 93 5.35 -1.08 9.08
CA THR A 93 6.28 -1.92 9.87
C THR A 93 7.64 -2.02 9.21
N GLN A 94 7.71 -2.11 7.87
CA GLN A 94 8.99 -2.13 7.16
C GLN A 94 9.73 -0.78 7.26
N ILE A 95 9.02 0.34 7.07
CA ILE A 95 9.59 1.68 7.23
C ILE A 95 10.11 1.87 8.66
N PHE A 96 9.36 1.42 9.65
CA PHE A 96 9.77 1.46 11.05
C PHE A 96 11.04 0.63 11.29
N SER A 97 11.12 -0.57 10.71
CA SER A 97 12.35 -1.39 10.76
C SER A 97 13.54 -0.66 10.16
N ILE A 98 13.38 -0.06 8.97
CA ILE A 98 14.45 0.71 8.30
C ILE A 98 14.90 1.88 9.18
N ILE A 99 13.96 2.59 9.81
CA ILE A 99 14.29 3.70 10.72
C ILE A 99 15.08 3.20 11.92
N LEU A 100 14.66 2.10 12.56
CA LEU A 100 15.38 1.52 13.70
C LEU A 100 16.79 1.06 13.30
N ASP A 101 16.92 0.39 12.16
CA ASP A 101 18.20 -0.08 11.62
C ASP A 101 19.10 1.08 11.18
N SER A 102 18.54 2.22 10.82
CA SER A 102 19.31 3.42 10.45
C SER A 102 19.96 4.09 11.67
N ILE A 103 19.35 3.97 12.86
CA ILE A 103 19.84 4.61 14.09
C ILE A 103 20.91 3.75 14.75
N ILE A 104 20.68 2.43 14.81
CA ILE A 104 21.57 1.49 15.50
C ILE A 104 22.87 1.34 14.71
N GLY A 105 24.01 1.53 15.39
CA GLY A 105 25.33 1.37 14.79
C GLY A 105 25.78 -0.10 14.66
N ASP A 106 26.92 -0.28 14.00
CA ASP A 106 27.51 -1.56 13.60
C ASP A 106 28.17 -2.31 14.76
N GLY A 107 27.45 -2.59 15.85
CA GLY A 107 27.90 -3.40 17.01
C GLY A 107 29.07 -2.82 17.84
N SER A 108 29.93 -2.01 17.22
CA SER A 108 31.06 -1.28 17.79
C SER A 108 30.70 0.18 18.08
N ARG A 109 29.64 0.69 17.47
CA ARG A 109 29.08 2.03 17.69
C ARG A 109 27.62 1.93 18.11
N TRP A 110 27.23 2.75 19.09
CA TRP A 110 25.84 2.85 19.52
C TRP A 110 24.95 3.52 18.45
N PHE A 111 25.53 4.45 17.69
CA PHE A 111 24.85 5.16 16.59
C PHE A 111 25.55 4.93 15.26
N ASN A 112 24.76 4.87 14.20
CA ASN A 112 25.29 4.72 12.85
C ASN A 112 25.98 6.01 12.36
N THR A 113 26.87 5.87 11.37
CA THR A 113 27.45 7.02 10.67
C THR A 113 26.46 7.63 9.69
N TRP A 114 26.71 8.86 9.23
CA TRP A 114 25.85 9.50 8.21
C TRP A 114 25.70 8.66 6.93
N GLU A 115 26.79 8.04 6.50
CA GLU A 115 26.81 7.16 5.33
C GLU A 115 26.08 5.84 5.61
N GLY A 116 26.27 5.26 6.80
CA GLY A 116 25.53 4.07 7.24
C GLY A 116 24.03 4.33 7.38
N PHE A 117 23.62 5.49 7.88
CA PHE A 117 22.22 5.93 7.94
C PHE A 117 21.58 5.95 6.56
N LEU A 118 22.23 6.59 5.57
CA LEU A 118 21.74 6.63 4.19
C LEU A 118 21.72 5.24 3.53
N SER A 119 22.70 4.39 3.86
CA SER A 119 22.77 3.03 3.34
C SER A 119 21.62 2.14 3.81
N SER A 120 21.06 2.37 5.02
CA SER A 120 19.91 1.60 5.54
C SER A 120 18.63 1.84 4.73
N TYR A 121 18.53 2.97 4.02
CA TYR A 121 17.41 3.24 3.12
C TYR A 121 17.62 2.68 1.72
N ALA A 122 18.77 2.08 1.40
CA ALA A 122 19.04 1.51 0.09
C ALA A 122 18.20 0.25 -0.15
N PRO A 123 18.02 -0.18 -1.42
CA PRO A 123 17.37 -1.45 -1.73
C PRO A 123 18.05 -2.60 -1.00
N PRO A 124 17.30 -3.65 -0.65
CA PRO A 124 16.05 -4.04 -1.31
C PRO A 124 14.74 -3.62 -0.59
N TYR A 125 13.71 -3.26 -1.38
CA TYR A 125 12.37 -2.91 -0.88
C TYR A 125 11.35 -4.03 -1.07
N ILE A 126 10.43 -4.14 -0.13
CA ILE A 126 9.27 -5.04 -0.25
C ILE A 126 8.18 -4.41 -1.14
N PRO A 127 7.33 -5.21 -1.80
CA PRO A 127 6.30 -4.69 -2.70
C PRO A 127 5.35 -3.66 -2.06
N SER A 128 5.04 -3.81 -0.78
CA SER A 128 4.15 -2.91 -0.05
C SER A 128 4.68 -1.48 0.07
N ILE A 129 6.00 -1.27 0.14
CA ILE A 129 6.59 0.08 0.17
C ILE A 129 6.35 0.80 -1.16
N ILE A 130 6.49 0.08 -2.27
CA ILE A 130 6.29 0.65 -3.61
C ILE A 130 4.81 0.93 -3.88
N LEU A 131 3.91 0.13 -3.31
CA LEU A 131 2.46 0.33 -3.43
C LEU A 131 1.94 1.49 -2.57
N LEU A 132 2.63 1.83 -1.47
CA LEU A 132 2.21 2.87 -0.52
C LEU A 132 1.91 4.25 -1.16
N PRO A 133 2.77 4.85 -2.01
CA PRO A 133 2.46 6.16 -2.62
C PRO A 133 1.18 6.13 -3.45
N PHE A 134 0.85 5.00 -4.09
CA PHE A 134 -0.39 4.86 -4.86
C PHE A 134 -1.63 4.75 -3.96
N THR A 135 -1.48 4.25 -2.73
CA THR A 135 -2.57 4.26 -1.73
C THR A 135 -2.83 5.65 -1.14
N LEU A 136 -1.87 6.59 -1.19
CA LEU A 136 -2.11 7.97 -0.75
C LEU A 136 -3.12 8.68 -1.68
N VAL A 137 -3.05 8.40 -2.97
CA VAL A 137 -4.00 8.93 -3.97
C VAL A 137 -5.42 8.48 -3.66
N VAL A 138 -5.57 7.22 -3.21
CA VAL A 138 -6.85 6.67 -2.73
C VAL A 138 -7.39 7.47 -1.55
N ALA A 139 -6.57 7.67 -0.52
CA ALA A 139 -6.97 8.37 0.68
C ALA A 139 -7.39 9.82 0.36
N TYR A 140 -6.63 10.50 -0.50
CA TYR A 140 -6.96 11.84 -0.98
C TYR A 140 -8.33 11.90 -1.66
N TYR A 141 -8.62 10.95 -2.56
CA TYR A 141 -9.90 10.91 -3.28
C TYR A 141 -11.09 10.64 -2.34
N VAL A 142 -10.90 9.83 -1.30
CA VAL A 142 -11.94 9.56 -0.30
C VAL A 142 -12.18 10.80 0.57
N LEU A 143 -11.11 11.45 1.05
CA LEU A 143 -11.21 12.63 1.93
C LEU A 143 -11.78 13.85 1.20
N SER A 144 -11.34 14.13 -0.03
CA SER A 144 -11.81 15.30 -0.79
C SER A 144 -13.30 15.25 -1.12
N ASN A 145 -13.90 14.07 -1.18
CA ASN A 145 -15.35 13.95 -1.39
C ASN A 145 -16.14 14.25 -0.11
N LYS A 146 -15.62 13.91 1.07
CA LYS A 146 -16.26 14.20 2.35
C LYS A 146 -16.44 15.72 2.56
N ASP A 147 -15.43 16.51 2.21
CA ASP A 147 -15.49 17.98 2.29
C ASP A 147 -16.51 18.59 1.32
N THR A 148 -16.90 17.87 0.27
CA THR A 148 -17.91 18.33 -0.70
C THR A 148 -19.31 18.00 -0.19
N ASP A 149 -19.50 16.81 0.39
CA ASP A 149 -20.76 16.38 1.00
C ASP A 149 -21.13 17.29 2.20
N GLU A 150 -20.18 17.58 3.11
CA GLU A 150 -20.40 18.48 4.25
C GLU A 150 -20.73 19.93 3.83
N LYS A 151 -20.19 20.40 2.70
CA LYS A 151 -20.50 21.74 2.19
C LYS A 151 -21.90 21.84 1.59
N ASN A 152 -22.39 20.77 0.96
CA ASN A 152 -23.73 20.76 0.39
C ASN A 152 -24.82 20.72 1.48
N GLU A 153 -24.59 20.00 2.58
CA GLU A 153 -25.50 19.98 3.74
C GLU A 153 -25.61 21.32 4.48
N MET A 154 -24.63 22.22 4.37
CA MET A 154 -24.68 23.56 4.97
C MET A 154 -25.33 24.64 4.09
N ILE A 155 -25.66 24.30 2.84
CA ILE A 155 -26.27 25.21 1.85
C ILE A 155 -27.76 24.91 1.64
N GLU A 156 -28.24 23.74 2.09
CA GLU A 156 -29.68 23.41 2.25
C GLU A 156 -30.24 23.89 3.60
#